data_AF-A0A976PVJ5-F1
#
_entry.id   AF-A0A976PVJ5-F1
#
_cell.length_a   1.000
_cell.length_b   1.000
_cell.length_c   1.000
_cell.angle_alpha   90.00
_cell.angle_beta   90.00
_cell.angle_gamma   90.00
#
_symmetry.space_group_name_H-M   'P 1'
#
loop_
_entity.id
_entity.type
_entity.pdbx_description
1 polymer ?
#
loop_
_entity_poly.entity_id
_entity_poly.type
_entity_poly.pdbx_seq_one_letter_code
_entity_poly.pdbx_strand_id
1 'polypeptide(L)'
;MRSISITILAIGLIVSIGGAAPVAAEDGDKPSTETNSTSRKPINLLSMEKREGLLTLYLDHDEGKLWLQIPPETGSSGLLGSYLYVEGLRTGLGSNPVGLDRGISGETTVVDLRLVGSRLLVEEQNLDFRALTESEPERRATRESFATSVIWAGPIRRA
;
A
#
# COMPACT_ATOMS: atom_id res chain seq x y z
N MET A 1 2.24 9.80 42.81
CA MET A 1 3.24 8.92 43.45
C MET A 1 2.85 7.47 43.23
N ARG A 2 3.77 6.71 42.61
CA ARG A 2 3.89 5.24 42.53
C ARG A 2 2.98 4.50 41.54
N SER A 3 3.59 4.24 40.39
CA SER A 3 3.26 3.31 39.31
C SER A 3 3.19 1.86 39.77
N ILE A 4 2.26 1.09 39.20
CA ILE A 4 2.20 -0.37 39.30
C ILE A 4 2.68 -0.93 37.97
N SER A 5 3.92 -1.44 37.95
CA SER A 5 4.51 -2.16 36.82
C SER A 5 4.35 -3.65 37.07
N ILE A 6 3.73 -4.37 36.13
CA ILE A 6 3.65 -5.84 36.14
C ILE A 6 4.56 -6.35 35.03
N THR A 7 5.72 -6.85 35.44
CA THR A 7 6.69 -7.55 34.59
C THR A 7 6.39 -9.04 34.66
N ILE A 8 5.91 -9.63 33.56
CA ILE A 8 5.79 -11.09 33.45
C ILE A 8 7.11 -11.62 32.87
N LEU A 9 7.83 -12.33 33.73
CA LEU A 9 9.06 -13.07 33.47
C LEU A 9 8.70 -14.40 32.78
N ALA A 10 9.01 -14.55 31.49
CA ALA A 10 8.99 -15.84 30.82
C ALA A 10 10.39 -16.47 30.91
N ILE A 11 10.52 -17.49 31.77
CA ILE A 11 11.74 -18.29 31.93
C ILE A 11 11.82 -19.25 30.75
N GLY A 12 12.90 -19.14 29.96
CA GLY A 12 13.24 -20.06 28.90
C GLY A 12 13.72 -21.40 29.44
N LEU A 13 13.32 -22.49 28.79
CA LEU A 13 13.91 -23.81 28.96
C LEU A 13 14.59 -24.21 27.65
N ILE A 14 15.92 -24.12 27.65
CA ILE A 14 16.80 -24.64 26.60
C ILE A 14 17.16 -26.08 26.98
N VAL A 15 16.80 -27.04 26.14
CA VAL A 15 17.37 -28.39 26.16
C VAL A 15 18.14 -28.58 24.85
N SER A 16 19.47 -28.60 24.97
CA SER A 16 20.40 -28.96 23.89
C SER A 16 20.84 -30.41 24.07
N ILE A 17 20.67 -31.24 23.03
CA ILE A 17 21.37 -32.52 22.86
C ILE A 17 21.87 -32.60 21.41
N GLY A 18 23.20 -32.50 21.25
CA GLY A 18 24.04 -33.41 20.47
C GLY A 18 23.95 -33.50 18.94
N GLY A 19 24.74 -32.67 18.25
CA GLY A 19 25.78 -33.02 17.25
C GLY A 19 25.52 -34.01 16.10
N ALA A 20 25.54 -33.49 14.86
CA ALA A 20 26.12 -34.12 13.67
C ALA A 20 26.63 -33.03 12.67
N ALA A 21 27.73 -33.32 11.97
CA ALA A 21 28.60 -32.43 11.18
C ALA A 21 27.95 -31.81 9.89
N PRO A 22 28.59 -30.85 9.20
CA PRO A 22 27.93 -29.93 8.29
C PRO A 22 27.72 -30.52 6.88
N VAL A 23 26.51 -30.37 6.34
CA VAL A 23 26.23 -30.47 4.91
C VAL A 23 26.34 -29.08 4.30
N ALA A 24 27.18 -28.96 3.27
CA ALA A 24 27.39 -27.74 2.51
C ALA A 24 26.21 -27.44 1.58
N ALA A 25 25.73 -26.20 1.69
CA ALA A 25 25.09 -25.32 0.71
C ALA A 25 24.40 -25.92 -0.54
N GLU A 26 23.07 -25.74 -0.60
CA GLU A 26 22.40 -25.31 -1.83
C GLU A 26 21.62 -24.00 -1.57
N ASP A 27 21.70 -23.13 -2.55
CA ASP A 27 21.37 -21.71 -2.59
C ASP A 27 19.86 -21.48 -2.53
N GLY A 28 19.37 -21.04 -1.36
CA GLY A 28 17.97 -20.69 -1.12
C GLY A 28 17.87 -19.21 -0.78
N ASP A 29 17.44 -18.42 -1.74
CA ASP A 29 17.10 -17.00 -1.65
C ASP A 29 16.20 -16.76 -0.43
N LYS A 30 16.77 -16.14 0.62
CA LYS A 30 16.03 -15.76 1.83
C LYS A 30 15.27 -14.46 1.51
N PRO A 31 13.97 -14.36 1.81
CA PRO A 31 13.26 -13.10 1.70
C PRO A 31 13.95 -12.08 2.62
N SER A 32 14.49 -11.02 2.03
CA SER A 32 15.13 -9.93 2.75
C SER A 32 14.10 -9.30 3.68
N THR A 33 14.23 -9.63 4.96
CA THR A 33 13.58 -8.91 6.04
C THR A 33 14.24 -7.54 6.12
N GLU A 34 13.71 -6.55 5.41
CA GLU A 34 14.03 -5.15 5.66
C GLU A 34 13.40 -4.70 6.97
N THR A 35 14.00 -5.10 8.09
CA THR A 35 13.91 -4.35 9.33
C THR A 35 14.64 -3.02 9.13
N ASN A 36 13.92 -1.97 8.73
CA ASN A 36 14.48 -0.61 8.66
C ASN A 36 13.55 0.39 9.37
N SER A 37 13.59 0.35 10.71
CA SER A 37 13.29 1.50 11.58
C SER A 37 14.54 2.39 11.71
N THR A 38 15.11 2.76 10.56
CA THR A 38 16.24 3.68 10.46
C THR A 38 15.67 5.06 10.21
N SER A 39 15.99 6.04 11.07
CA SER A 39 15.66 7.46 10.92
C SER A 39 15.83 7.93 9.47
N ARG A 40 14.71 7.99 8.73
CA ARG A 40 14.72 8.41 7.32
C ARG A 40 14.83 9.93 7.28
N LYS A 41 15.79 10.44 6.50
CA LYS A 41 15.94 11.86 6.19
C LYS A 41 14.58 12.45 5.77
N PRO A 42 14.15 13.60 6.31
CA PRO A 42 12.90 14.25 5.93
C PRO A 42 12.92 14.62 4.44
N ILE A 43 11.76 14.59 3.79
CA ILE A 43 11.64 14.94 2.38
C ILE A 43 11.71 16.46 2.24
N ASN A 44 12.62 16.97 1.41
CA ASN A 44 12.62 18.38 1.04
C ASN A 44 11.70 18.62 -0.16
N LEU A 45 10.47 19.07 0.09
CA LEU A 45 9.50 19.35 -0.98
C LEU A 45 9.83 20.61 -1.79
N LEU A 46 10.66 21.52 -1.27
CA LEU A 46 10.93 22.82 -1.91
C LEU A 46 11.81 22.70 -3.17
N SER A 47 12.60 21.64 -3.28
CA SER A 47 13.41 21.35 -4.47
C SER A 47 12.64 20.62 -5.56
N MET A 48 11.39 20.22 -5.30
CA MET A 48 10.57 19.43 -6.21
C MET A 48 9.60 20.30 -7.01
N GLU A 49 9.28 19.89 -8.23
CA GLU A 49 8.23 20.53 -9.02
C GLU A 49 6.87 20.12 -8.43
N LYS A 50 6.14 21.09 -7.84
CA LYS A 50 4.77 20.88 -7.37
C LYS A 50 3.80 20.94 -8.55
N ARG A 51 2.95 19.92 -8.68
CA ARG A 51 1.87 19.85 -9.66
C ARG A 51 0.52 19.66 -8.94
N GLU A 52 -0.31 20.69 -9.02
CA GLU A 52 -1.66 20.66 -8.46
C GLU A 52 -2.67 20.08 -9.48
N GLY A 53 -3.72 19.44 -8.99
CA GLY A 53 -4.74 18.77 -9.80
C GLY A 53 -5.75 18.05 -8.91
N LEU A 54 -6.35 16.95 -9.41
CA LEU A 54 -7.21 16.07 -8.61
C LEU A 54 -6.48 15.57 -7.34
N LEU A 55 -5.19 15.29 -7.49
CA LEU A 55 -4.25 14.98 -6.43
C LEU A 55 -3.02 15.89 -6.59
N THR A 56 -2.50 16.39 -5.48
CA THR A 56 -1.27 17.18 -5.50
C THR A 56 -0.05 16.27 -5.53
N LEU A 57 0.78 16.44 -6.55
CA LEU A 57 1.98 15.65 -6.78
C LEU A 57 3.24 16.52 -6.64
N TYR A 58 4.34 15.92 -6.19
CA TYR A 58 5.67 16.53 -6.20
C TYR A 58 6.61 15.66 -7.03
N LEU A 59 7.20 16.22 -8.06
CA LEU A 59 8.13 15.53 -8.95
C LEU A 59 9.57 15.86 -8.52
N ASP A 60 10.29 14.83 -8.13
CA ASP A 60 11.71 14.87 -7.85
C ASP A 60 12.47 14.40 -9.09
N HIS A 61 12.96 15.36 -9.88
CA HIS A 61 13.71 15.08 -11.10
C HIS A 61 15.12 14.55 -10.82
N ASP A 62 15.70 14.88 -9.66
CA ASP A 62 17.05 14.44 -9.28
C ASP A 62 17.06 12.96 -8.90
N GLU A 63 16.03 12.50 -8.17
CA GLU A 63 15.89 11.09 -7.77
C GLU A 63 14.97 10.26 -8.70
N GLY A 64 14.33 10.90 -9.69
CA GLY A 64 13.38 10.25 -10.60
C GLY A 64 12.12 9.73 -9.89
N LYS A 65 11.64 10.44 -8.85
CA LYS A 65 10.51 10.01 -8.01
C LYS A 65 9.29 10.89 -8.16
N LEU A 66 8.13 10.25 -8.07
CA LEU A 66 6.83 10.93 -7.96
C LEU A 66 6.31 10.74 -6.54
N TRP A 67 6.07 11.84 -5.85
CA TRP A 67 5.48 11.86 -4.52
C TRP A 67 4.03 12.34 -4.59
N LEU A 68 3.15 11.64 -3.89
CA LEU A 68 1.76 12.05 -3.67
C LEU A 68 1.65 12.77 -2.32
N GLN A 69 1.08 13.97 -2.33
CA GLN A 69 0.62 14.59 -1.08
C GLN A 69 -0.60 13.80 -0.58
N ILE A 70 -0.50 13.28 0.64
CA ILE A 70 -1.61 12.59 1.30
C ILE A 70 -2.77 13.59 1.50
N PRO A 71 -3.94 13.36 0.87
CA PRO A 71 -5.10 14.21 1.10
C PRO A 71 -5.61 14.09 2.55
N PRO A 72 -6.40 15.05 3.03
CA PRO A 72 -7.07 14.94 4.32
C PRO A 72 -7.95 13.68 4.38
N GLU A 73 -7.99 13.04 5.54
CA GLU A 73 -8.87 11.89 5.77
C GLU A 73 -10.35 12.32 5.73
N THR A 74 -11.18 11.47 5.11
CA THR A 74 -12.63 11.60 5.09
C THR A 74 -13.22 10.64 6.13
N GLY A 75 -13.63 11.19 7.28
CA GLY A 75 -14.24 10.42 8.36
C GLY A 75 -13.22 9.76 9.29
N SER A 76 -13.50 8.54 9.75
CA SER A 76 -12.73 7.82 10.78
C SER A 76 -12.19 6.45 10.33
N SER A 77 -12.23 6.17 9.02
CA SER A 77 -11.94 4.84 8.47
C SER A 77 -10.57 4.72 7.80
N GLY A 78 -9.75 5.76 7.86
CA GLY A 78 -8.52 5.91 7.08
C GLY A 78 -8.78 6.22 5.60
N LEU A 79 -10.03 6.34 5.15
CA LEU A 79 -10.36 6.64 3.76
C LEU A 79 -9.97 8.08 3.43
N LEU A 80 -9.08 8.26 2.45
CA LEU A 80 -8.66 9.57 1.96
C LEU A 80 -9.53 10.04 0.79
N GLY A 81 -10.05 9.09 0.01
CA GLY A 81 -10.96 9.35 -1.10
C GLY A 81 -11.11 8.13 -2.02
N SER A 82 -12.16 8.15 -2.85
CA SER A 82 -12.43 7.17 -3.89
C SER A 82 -12.22 7.80 -5.26
N TYR A 83 -11.54 7.10 -6.17
CA TYR A 83 -11.11 7.62 -7.46
C TYR A 83 -11.39 6.62 -8.58
N LEU A 84 -11.66 7.13 -9.78
CA LEU A 84 -11.70 6.30 -10.98
C LEU A 84 -10.26 6.00 -11.42
N TYR A 85 -9.90 4.72 -11.42
CA TYR A 85 -8.62 4.23 -11.92
C TYR A 85 -8.83 3.66 -13.32
N VAL A 86 -8.12 4.21 -14.29
CA VAL A 86 -8.18 3.77 -15.68
C VAL A 86 -6.78 3.38 -16.10
N GLU A 87 -6.62 2.12 -16.47
CA GLU A 87 -5.37 1.64 -17.05
C GLU A 87 -5.27 2.09 -18.51
N GLY A 88 -4.05 2.22 -19.01
CA GLY A 88 -3.87 2.58 -20.41
C GLY A 88 -2.44 2.47 -20.90
N LEU A 89 -2.31 2.11 -22.17
CA LEU A 89 -1.02 2.09 -22.85
C LEU A 89 -0.68 3.48 -23.38
N ARG A 90 0.30 4.12 -22.73
CA ARG A 90 0.88 5.37 -23.22
C ARG A 90 1.56 5.19 -24.59
N THR A 91 2.17 4.02 -24.81
CA THR A 91 2.79 3.63 -26.07
C THR A 91 2.36 2.21 -26.42
N GLY A 92 2.11 1.95 -27.70
CA GLY A 92 1.84 0.60 -28.18
C GLY A 92 3.11 -0.22 -28.29
N LEU A 93 2.96 -1.54 -28.44
CA LEU A 93 4.07 -2.46 -28.70
C LEU A 93 4.61 -2.35 -30.14
N GLY A 94 3.88 -1.68 -31.04
CA GLY A 94 4.24 -1.59 -32.46
C GLY A 94 3.95 -2.87 -33.26
N SER A 95 3.10 -3.76 -32.72
CA SER A 95 2.69 -5.01 -33.36
C SER A 95 1.16 -5.11 -33.40
N ASN A 96 0.60 -4.85 -34.57
CA ASN A 96 -0.85 -4.95 -34.81
C ASN A 96 -1.43 -6.35 -34.51
N PRO A 97 -0.73 -7.47 -34.79
CA PRO A 97 -1.23 -8.80 -34.43
C PRO A 97 -1.47 -9.04 -32.93
N VAL A 98 -0.71 -8.35 -32.06
CA VAL A 98 -0.86 -8.47 -30.60
C VAL A 98 -1.97 -7.55 -30.08
N GLY A 99 -2.38 -6.54 -30.87
CA GLY A 99 -3.47 -5.64 -30.52
C GLY A 99 -3.17 -4.70 -29.34
N LEU A 100 -1.90 -4.50 -29.00
CA LEU A 100 -1.47 -3.56 -27.96
C LEU A 100 -1.03 -2.25 -28.60
N ASP A 101 -2.02 -1.50 -29.10
CA ASP A 101 -1.84 -0.20 -29.70
C ASP A 101 -1.83 0.94 -28.67
N ARG A 102 -1.23 2.05 -29.08
CA ARG A 102 -1.20 3.28 -28.27
C ARG A 102 -2.63 3.81 -28.04
N GLY A 103 -2.90 4.32 -26.85
CA GLY A 103 -4.20 4.93 -26.55
C GLY A 103 -5.34 3.92 -26.34
N ILE A 104 -5.04 2.63 -26.24
CA ILE A 104 -5.97 1.65 -25.69
C ILE A 104 -6.13 1.94 -24.20
N SER A 105 -7.37 2.17 -23.78
CA SER A 105 -7.77 2.16 -22.37
C SER A 105 -7.98 0.71 -21.95
N GLY A 106 -7.37 0.34 -20.83
CA GLY A 106 -7.54 -0.95 -20.18
C GLY A 106 -8.75 -0.95 -19.26
N GLU A 107 -8.66 -1.75 -18.20
CA GLU A 107 -9.71 -1.86 -17.20
C GLU A 107 -9.96 -0.53 -16.49
N THR A 108 -11.22 -0.31 -16.13
CA THR A 108 -11.67 0.86 -15.40
C THR A 108 -12.33 0.40 -14.11
N THR A 109 -11.73 0.76 -12.98
CA THR A 109 -12.22 0.37 -11.66
C THR A 109 -12.27 1.56 -10.71
N VAL A 110 -12.97 1.40 -9.58
CA VAL A 110 -13.00 2.40 -8.52
C VAL A 110 -12.03 1.98 -7.43
N VAL A 111 -11.08 2.86 -7.11
CA VAL A 111 -10.08 2.62 -6.07
C VAL A 111 -10.24 3.57 -4.89
N ASP A 112 -10.12 3.04 -3.70
CA ASP A 112 -10.03 3.78 -2.45
C ASP A 112 -8.56 3.97 -2.06
N LEU A 113 -8.19 5.20 -1.75
CA LEU A 113 -6.94 5.50 -1.08
C LEU A 113 -7.16 5.37 0.43
N ARG A 114 -6.57 4.34 1.05
CA ARG A 114 -6.74 4.08 2.49
C ARG A 114 -5.43 4.20 3.25
N LEU A 115 -5.46 5.00 4.31
CA LEU A 115 -4.40 5.10 5.29
C LEU A 115 -4.51 3.97 6.31
N VAL A 116 -3.48 3.13 6.39
CA VAL A 116 -3.39 2.06 7.39
C VAL A 116 -2.04 2.14 8.08
N GLY A 117 -2.03 2.69 9.30
CA GLY A 117 -0.80 2.93 10.06
C GLY A 117 0.13 3.91 9.32
N SER A 118 1.34 3.46 8.99
CA SER A 118 2.33 4.24 8.24
C SER A 118 2.35 3.93 6.75
N ARG A 119 1.27 3.34 6.21
CA ARG A 119 1.16 2.92 4.82
C ARG A 119 -0.07 3.51 4.16
N LEU A 120 0.06 3.77 2.86
CA LEU A 120 -1.04 4.06 1.97
C LEU A 120 -1.36 2.78 1.18
N LEU A 121 -2.62 2.38 1.17
CA LEU A 121 -3.16 1.32 0.34
C LEU A 121 -3.96 1.94 -0.80
N VAL A 122 -3.87 1.31 -1.98
CA VAL A 122 -4.82 1.51 -3.08
C VAL A 122 -5.66 0.25 -3.14
N GLU A 123 -6.92 0.37 -2.74
CA GLU A 123 -7.88 -0.73 -2.64
C GLU A 123 -8.90 -0.62 -3.76
N GLU A 124 -8.94 -1.59 -4.64
CA GLU A 124 -10.00 -1.73 -5.63
C GLU A 124 -11.31 -2.21 -4.96
N GLN A 125 -12.40 -1.49 -5.22
CA GLN A 125 -13.73 -1.85 -4.72
C GLN A 125 -14.31 -3.04 -5.49
N ASN A 126 -14.99 -3.93 -4.78
CA ASN A 126 -15.77 -4.99 -5.40
C ASN A 126 -17.20 -4.49 -5.68
N LEU A 127 -17.40 -3.92 -6.87
CA LEU A 127 -18.68 -3.32 -7.26
C LEU A 127 -19.72 -4.33 -7.79
N ASP A 128 -19.31 -5.59 -7.97
CA ASP A 128 -20.23 -6.70 -8.33
C ASP A 128 -21.20 -7.00 -7.19
N PHE A 129 -20.78 -6.77 -5.94
CA PHE A 129 -21.60 -6.99 -4.76
C PHE A 129 -21.82 -5.69 -3.98
N ARG A 130 -22.94 -5.01 -4.26
CA ARG A 130 -23.32 -3.76 -3.60
C ARG A 130 -24.77 -3.76 -3.13
N ALA A 131 -25.02 -3.22 -1.94
CA ALA A 131 -26.38 -2.96 -1.48
C ALA A 131 -26.90 -1.69 -2.15
N LEU A 132 -28.07 -1.78 -2.78
CA LEU A 132 -28.74 -0.67 -3.46
C LEU A 132 -29.80 0.02 -2.57
N THR A 133 -29.89 -0.40 -1.31
CA THR A 133 -30.84 0.16 -0.35
C THR A 133 -30.23 1.34 0.41
N GLU A 134 -31.09 2.13 1.05
CA GLU A 134 -30.72 3.23 1.95
C GLU A 134 -30.41 2.73 3.39
N SER A 135 -30.46 1.40 3.61
CA SER A 135 -30.23 0.81 4.93
C SER A 135 -28.73 0.75 5.23
N GLU A 136 -28.25 1.63 6.11
CA GLU A 136 -26.84 1.64 6.55
C GLU A 136 -26.32 0.29 7.09
N PRO A 137 -27.09 -0.47 7.91
CA PRO A 137 -26.68 -1.80 8.32
C PRO A 137 -26.49 -2.78 7.15
N GLU A 138 -27.38 -2.73 6.15
CA GLU A 138 -27.30 -3.61 4.98
C GLU A 138 -26.09 -3.24 4.10
N ARG A 139 -25.89 -1.94 3.84
CA ARG A 139 -24.72 -1.44 3.09
C ARG A 139 -23.41 -1.85 3.75
N ARG A 140 -23.35 -1.78 5.08
CA ARG A 140 -22.20 -2.24 5.86
C ARG A 140 -22.02 -3.76 5.76
N ALA A 141 -23.08 -4.53 6.00
CA ALA A 141 -23.03 -5.98 5.97
C ALA A 141 -22.55 -6.51 4.61
N THR A 142 -23.07 -5.95 3.51
CA THR A 142 -22.63 -6.30 2.15
C THR A 142 -21.16 -5.95 1.94
N ARG A 143 -20.72 -4.75 2.34
CA ARG A 143 -19.32 -4.33 2.22
C ARG A 143 -18.36 -5.22 3.01
N GLU A 144 -18.78 -5.71 4.17
CA GLU A 144 -17.98 -6.59 5.03
C GLU A 144 -18.02 -8.06 4.59
N SER A 145 -19.03 -8.46 3.81
CA SER A 145 -19.21 -9.84 3.34
C SER A 145 -18.40 -10.17 2.08
N PHE A 146 -18.05 -9.16 1.29
CA PHE A 146 -17.31 -9.33 0.04
C PHE A 146 -15.97 -8.59 0.09
N ALA A 147 -14.90 -9.31 -0.23
CA ALA A 147 -13.55 -8.77 -0.15
C ALA A 147 -13.29 -7.72 -1.25
N THR A 148 -12.46 -6.73 -0.90
CA THR A 148 -11.79 -5.82 -1.83
C THR A 148 -10.41 -6.36 -2.22
N SER A 149 -9.78 -5.74 -3.21
CA SER A 149 -8.43 -6.11 -3.67
C SER A 149 -7.44 -4.99 -3.38
N VAL A 150 -6.32 -5.29 -2.71
CA VAL A 150 -5.22 -4.33 -2.55
C VAL A 150 -4.32 -4.42 -3.77
N ILE A 151 -4.40 -3.42 -4.66
CA ILE A 151 -3.62 -3.40 -5.91
C ILE A 151 -2.26 -2.71 -5.73
N TRP A 152 -2.10 -1.91 -4.67
CA TRP A 152 -0.81 -1.34 -4.29
C TRP A 152 -0.74 -0.99 -2.79
N ALA A 153 0.46 -1.06 -2.21
CA ALA A 153 0.70 -0.66 -0.83
C ALA A 153 2.11 -0.07 -0.64
N GLY A 154 2.22 1.19 -0.21
CA GLY A 154 3.50 1.87 -0.02
C GLY A 154 3.64 2.59 1.32
N PRO A 155 4.89 2.85 1.76
CA PRO A 155 5.15 3.60 2.99
C PRO A 155 4.90 5.09 2.80
N ILE A 156 4.42 5.74 3.85
CA ILE A 156 4.27 7.20 3.90
C ILE A 156 5.51 7.81 4.56
N ARG A 157 5.93 8.95 4.06
CA ARG A 157 7.02 9.74 4.62
C ARG A 157 6.52 11.09 5.09
N ARG A 158 7.12 11.60 6.16
CA ARG A 158 6.88 12.95 6.63
C ARG A 158 7.88 13.90 5.96
N ALA A 159 7.36 15.04 5.50
CA ALA A 159 8.16 16.18 5.07
C ALA A 159 8.60 16.99 6.31
#